data_AF-A0A6M1U293-F1
#
_entry.id   AF-A0A6M1U293-F1
#
_cell.length_a   1.000
_cell.length_b   1.000
_cell.length_c   1.000
_cell.angle_alpha   90.00
_cell.angle_beta   90.00
_cell.angle_gamma   90.00
#
_symmetry.space_group_name_H-M   'P 1'
#
loop_
_entity.id
_entity.type
_entity.pdbx_description
1 polymer ?
#
loop_
_entity_poly.entity_id
_entity_poly.type
_entity_poly.pdbx_seq_one_letter_code
_entity_poly.pdbx_strand_id
1 'polypeptide(L)'
;MTNAFPQVLIHEDGRKATWFELFFDLVFVVAVAALAGALSHHYDWTGFAKFGFLFLVLWWLWLGHTFHASRFDKDRPDQWAVGFAQILAVVFIAYGASDAFGARASAFAGGVAAFKAFLMLGYLREIGRPGLSRLCSIYGAVYAVQAALWAGSIWAEPSLRLALWALALTLDIVTPFLVARETHRAPPHPEHLPERFGLFTIILLGETAAAAVHALDHGSELHGDTLAVALLGACLGFLYWVGYVDLH
;
A
#
# COMPACT_ATOMS: atom_id res chain seq x y z
N MET A 1 -37.11 17.08 15.51
CA MET A 1 -36.60 16.30 14.37
C MET A 1 -35.28 15.69 14.80
N THR A 2 -35.35 14.45 15.27
CA THR A 2 -34.25 13.67 15.85
C THR A 2 -33.53 12.97 14.72
N ASN A 3 -32.36 13.44 14.29
CA ASN A 3 -31.49 12.69 13.41
C ASN A 3 -30.76 11.64 14.26
N ALA A 4 -31.41 10.49 14.43
CA ALA A 4 -30.80 9.27 14.89
C ALA A 4 -29.87 8.73 13.79
N PHE A 5 -28.59 9.11 13.83
CA PHE A 5 -27.56 8.26 13.26
C PHE A 5 -27.50 6.99 14.12
N PRO A 6 -27.62 5.79 13.54
CA PRO A 6 -27.58 4.58 14.34
C PRO A 6 -26.20 4.46 14.99
N GLN A 7 -26.18 4.46 16.31
CA GLN A 7 -25.04 3.97 17.06
C GLN A 7 -24.90 2.48 16.75
N VAL A 8 -23.81 2.10 16.09
CA VAL A 8 -23.28 0.74 16.19
C VAL A 8 -21.99 0.83 16.98
N LEU A 9 -22.14 0.91 18.30
CA LEU A 9 -21.13 0.43 19.23
C LEU A 9 -21.44 -1.04 19.49
N ILE A 10 -20.71 -1.92 18.81
CA ILE A 10 -20.49 -3.28 19.28
C ILE A 10 -18.98 -3.50 19.21
N HIS A 11 -18.33 -3.50 20.37
CA HIS A 11 -17.03 -4.14 20.54
C HIS A 11 -17.32 -5.56 21.04
N GLU A 12 -17.39 -6.49 20.10
CA GLU A 12 -17.38 -7.95 20.30
C GLU A 12 -16.45 -8.52 19.21
N ASP A 13 -15.82 -9.66 19.49
CA ASP A 13 -14.92 -10.37 18.58
C ASP A 13 -15.50 -10.43 17.14
N GLY A 14 -14.69 -10.09 16.11
CA GLY A 14 -15.11 -10.13 14.70
C GLY A 14 -15.55 -8.81 14.04
N ARG A 15 -14.85 -7.67 14.24
CA ARG A 15 -14.99 -6.54 13.30
C ARG A 15 -14.43 -6.98 11.94
N LYS A 16 -15.30 -6.99 10.93
CA LYS A 16 -14.94 -7.20 9.52
C LYS A 16 -14.40 -5.93 8.89
N ALA A 17 -13.62 -6.08 7.82
CA ALA A 17 -13.14 -4.96 7.04
C ALA A 17 -14.29 -4.07 6.53
N THR A 18 -14.13 -2.76 6.64
CA THR A 18 -15.11 -1.78 6.17
C THR A 18 -15.10 -1.66 4.65
N TRP A 19 -16.19 -1.14 4.07
CA TRP A 19 -16.25 -0.85 2.63
C TRP A 19 -15.18 0.14 2.17
N PHE A 20 -14.82 1.09 3.03
CA PHE A 20 -13.75 2.06 2.76
C PHE A 20 -12.39 1.36 2.68
N GLU A 21 -12.13 0.48 3.64
CA GLU A 21 -10.95 -0.38 3.71
C GLU A 21 -10.80 -1.24 2.44
N LEU A 22 -11.87 -1.88 1.97
CA LEU A 22 -11.88 -2.64 0.71
C LEU A 22 -11.61 -1.77 -0.52
N PHE A 23 -12.24 -0.60 -0.59
CA PHE A 23 -12.02 0.34 -1.69
C PHE A 23 -10.56 0.84 -1.71
N PHE A 24 -9.97 1.06 -0.53
CA PHE A 24 -8.57 1.43 -0.40
C PHE A 24 -7.63 0.33 -0.93
N ASP A 25 -7.88 -0.93 -0.58
CA ASP A 25 -7.10 -2.07 -1.09
C ASP A 25 -7.17 -2.16 -2.61
N LEU A 26 -8.37 -2.00 -3.18
CA LEU A 26 -8.58 -2.04 -4.61
C LEU A 26 -7.74 -0.98 -5.35
N VAL A 27 -7.72 0.26 -4.84
CA VAL A 27 -6.92 1.34 -5.44
C VAL A 27 -5.41 1.03 -5.37
N PHE A 28 -4.95 0.40 -4.29
CA PHE A 28 -3.56 -0.07 -4.20
C PHE A 28 -3.25 -1.19 -5.19
N VAL A 29 -4.17 -2.14 -5.37
CA VAL A 29 -4.02 -3.21 -6.37
C VAL A 29 -3.95 -2.64 -7.79
N VAL A 30 -4.75 -1.62 -8.11
CA VAL A 30 -4.63 -0.89 -9.39
C VAL A 30 -3.25 -0.24 -9.55
N ALA A 31 -2.67 0.32 -8.49
CA ALA A 31 -1.30 0.86 -8.54
C ALA A 31 -0.24 -0.23 -8.77
N VAL A 32 -0.41 -1.40 -8.15
CA VAL A 32 0.45 -2.58 -8.39
C VAL A 32 0.29 -3.10 -9.82
N ALA A 33 -0.93 -3.12 -10.37
CA ALA A 33 -1.19 -3.50 -11.75
C ALA A 33 -0.52 -2.53 -12.75
N ALA A 34 -0.64 -1.22 -12.51
CA ALA A 34 0.03 -0.20 -13.33
C ALA A 34 1.56 -0.38 -13.32
N LEU A 35 2.13 -0.74 -12.17
CA LEU A 35 3.55 -1.06 -12.03
C LEU A 35 3.92 -2.36 -12.78
N ALA A 36 3.11 -3.40 -12.68
CA ALA A 36 3.34 -4.68 -13.38
C ALA A 36 3.26 -4.52 -14.89
N GLY A 37 2.30 -3.74 -15.39
CA GLY A 37 2.19 -3.40 -16.81
C GLY A 37 3.44 -2.70 -17.35
N ALA A 38 4.04 -1.80 -16.56
CA ALA A 38 5.28 -1.11 -16.93
C ALA A 38 6.48 -2.06 -17.07
N LEU A 39 6.50 -3.18 -16.32
CA LEU A 39 7.57 -4.19 -16.38
C LEU A 39 7.52 -5.02 -17.67
N SER A 40 6.35 -5.15 -18.31
CA SER A 40 6.15 -6.02 -19.48
C SER A 40 7.03 -5.70 -20.69
N HIS A 41 7.70 -4.54 -20.69
CA HIS A 41 8.63 -4.10 -21.73
C HIS A 41 10.10 -4.49 -21.48
N HIS A 42 10.47 -4.97 -20.29
CA HIS A 42 11.86 -5.24 -19.90
C HIS A 42 12.01 -6.49 -19.01
N TYR A 43 12.03 -7.69 -19.62
CA TYR A 43 12.28 -8.97 -18.93
C TYR A 43 13.77 -9.22 -18.67
N ASP A 44 14.46 -8.25 -18.05
CA ASP A 44 15.85 -8.40 -17.60
C ASP A 44 15.98 -8.17 -16.08
N TRP A 45 17.15 -8.47 -15.53
CA TRP A 45 17.44 -8.28 -14.10
C TRP A 45 17.25 -6.83 -13.64
N THR A 46 17.48 -5.86 -14.52
CA THR A 46 17.33 -4.44 -14.19
C THR A 46 15.86 -4.05 -14.07
N GLY A 47 15.01 -4.53 -14.99
CA GLY A 47 13.57 -4.41 -14.93
C GLY A 47 13.02 -5.03 -13.66
N PHE A 48 13.43 -6.26 -13.34
CA PHE A 48 13.01 -6.94 -12.10
C PHE A 48 13.41 -6.17 -10.84
N ALA A 49 14.64 -5.66 -10.76
CA ALA A 49 15.08 -4.86 -9.62
C ALA A 49 14.30 -3.54 -9.48
N LYS A 50 14.02 -2.85 -10.60
CA LYS A 50 13.19 -1.64 -10.65
C LYS A 50 11.77 -1.91 -10.17
N PHE A 51 11.15 -2.98 -10.66
CA PHE A 51 9.82 -3.41 -10.22
C PHE A 51 9.83 -3.73 -8.72
N GLY A 52 10.74 -4.57 -8.25
CA GLY A 52 10.84 -4.96 -6.84
C GLY A 52 11.01 -3.75 -5.93
N PHE A 53 11.83 -2.77 -6.33
CA PHE A 53 12.00 -1.52 -5.59
C PHE A 53 10.69 -0.73 -5.46
N LEU A 54 9.99 -0.48 -6.57
CA LEU A 54 8.74 0.29 -6.56
C LEU A 54 7.59 -0.47 -5.89
N PHE A 55 7.57 -1.81 -6.04
CA PHE A 55 6.63 -2.67 -5.34
C PHE A 55 6.83 -2.58 -3.83
N LEU A 56 8.08 -2.60 -3.35
CA LEU A 56 8.37 -2.42 -1.92
C LEU A 56 7.91 -1.04 -1.42
N VAL A 57 8.03 0.01 -2.24
CA VAL A 57 7.47 1.33 -1.89
C VAL A 57 5.94 1.24 -1.73
N LEU A 58 5.23 0.68 -2.71
CA LEU A 58 3.77 0.50 -2.62
C LEU A 58 3.36 -0.35 -1.42
N TRP A 59 4.08 -1.45 -1.20
CA TRP A 59 3.88 -2.36 -0.08
C TRP A 59 3.96 -1.62 1.25
N TRP A 60 5.00 -0.81 1.47
CA TRP A 60 5.18 -0.07 2.71
C TRP A 60 4.17 1.06 2.89
N LEU A 61 3.67 1.68 1.81
CA LEU A 61 2.58 2.66 1.88
C LEU A 61 1.28 2.00 2.32
N TRP A 62 0.90 0.89 1.69
CA TRP A 62 -0.26 0.11 2.06
C TRP A 62 -0.16 -0.37 3.52
N LEU A 63 0.99 -0.95 3.88
CA LEU A 63 1.24 -1.45 5.23
C LEU A 63 1.15 -0.35 6.27
N GLY A 64 1.72 0.83 6.00
CA GLY A 64 1.67 1.99 6.87
C GLY A 64 0.24 2.46 7.16
N HIS A 65 -0.62 2.48 6.14
CA HIS A 65 -2.04 2.80 6.30
C HIS A 65 -2.77 1.70 7.07
N THR A 66 -2.64 0.44 6.65
CA THR A 66 -3.30 -0.71 7.29
C THR A 66 -2.95 -0.81 8.77
N PHE A 67 -1.69 -0.59 9.16
CA PHE A 67 -1.26 -0.57 10.57
C PHE A 67 -1.76 0.66 11.35
N HIS A 68 -1.96 1.81 10.69
CA HIS A 68 -2.56 2.99 11.32
C HIS A 68 -4.05 2.77 11.54
N ALA A 69 -4.78 2.37 10.50
CA ALA A 69 -6.21 2.06 10.54
C ALA A 69 -6.51 0.97 11.58
N SER A 70 -5.76 -0.14 11.56
CA SER A 70 -5.92 -1.24 12.52
C SER A 70 -5.65 -0.86 13.98
N ARG A 71 -5.02 0.30 14.26
CA ARG A 71 -4.80 0.80 15.63
C ARG A 71 -5.78 1.89 16.04
N PHE A 72 -6.20 2.74 15.10
CA PHE A 72 -6.82 4.01 15.44
C PHE A 72 -8.15 4.27 14.78
N ASP A 73 -8.53 3.51 13.76
CA ASP A 73 -9.77 3.73 13.02
C ASP A 73 -10.99 3.59 13.92
N LYS A 74 -11.82 4.63 13.91
CA LYS A 74 -13.05 4.76 14.69
C LYS A 74 -14.17 5.35 13.84
N ASP A 75 -14.10 5.21 12.52
CA ASP A 75 -15.09 5.72 11.57
C ASP A 75 -15.37 7.23 11.70
N ARG A 76 -14.32 8.01 11.99
CA ARG A 76 -14.44 9.45 12.15
C ARG A 76 -14.32 10.19 10.81
N PRO A 77 -15.07 11.29 10.59
CA PRO A 77 -15.01 12.06 9.34
C PRO A 77 -13.60 12.57 8.97
N ASP A 78 -12.78 12.91 9.97
CA ASP A 78 -11.41 13.36 9.74
C ASP A 78 -10.48 12.23 9.29
N GLN A 79 -10.72 11.00 9.75
CA GLN A 79 -9.99 9.81 9.31
C GLN A 79 -10.38 9.45 7.87
N TRP A 80 -11.67 9.55 7.53
CA TRP A 80 -12.16 9.37 6.17
C TRP A 80 -11.57 10.40 5.21
N ALA A 81 -11.46 11.67 5.63
CA ALA A 81 -10.85 12.71 4.80
C ALA A 81 -9.37 12.44 4.52
N VAL A 82 -8.61 12.00 5.54
CA VAL A 82 -7.20 11.59 5.37
C VAL A 82 -7.08 10.37 4.46
N GLY A 83 -7.91 9.35 4.67
CA GLY A 83 -7.90 8.15 3.84
C GLY A 83 -8.28 8.45 2.38
N PHE A 84 -9.26 9.30 2.13
CA PHE A 84 -9.61 9.74 0.78
C PHE A 84 -8.48 10.53 0.12
N ALA A 85 -7.80 11.41 0.88
CA ALA A 85 -6.63 12.11 0.38
C ALA A 85 -5.47 11.15 0.04
N GLN A 86 -5.31 10.07 0.81
CA GLN A 86 -4.37 8.99 0.50
C GLN A 86 -4.76 8.23 -0.78
N ILE A 87 -6.04 7.93 -0.99
CA ILE A 87 -6.53 7.33 -2.25
C ILE A 87 -6.17 8.21 -3.45
N LEU A 88 -6.40 9.52 -3.36
CA LEU A 88 -6.00 10.45 -4.41
C LEU A 88 -4.48 10.42 -4.65
N ALA A 89 -3.68 10.38 -3.58
CA ALA A 89 -2.24 10.25 -3.71
C ALA A 89 -1.84 8.94 -4.43
N VAL A 90 -2.51 7.82 -4.15
CA VAL A 90 -2.28 6.54 -4.83
C VAL A 90 -2.61 6.61 -6.31
N VAL A 91 -3.63 7.37 -6.73
CA VAL A 91 -3.92 7.60 -8.16
C VAL A 91 -2.72 8.28 -8.85
N PHE A 92 -2.11 9.29 -8.23
CA PHE A 92 -0.89 9.92 -8.75
C PHE A 92 0.30 8.95 -8.77
N ILE A 93 0.43 8.11 -7.74
CA ILE A 93 1.46 7.07 -7.69
C ILE A 93 1.27 6.07 -8.83
N ALA A 94 0.05 5.59 -9.07
CA ALA A 94 -0.27 4.65 -10.15
C ALA A 94 0.04 5.26 -11.53
N TYR A 95 -0.34 6.52 -11.77
CA TYR A 95 0.03 7.24 -12.99
C TYR A 95 1.55 7.36 -13.17
N GLY A 96 2.25 7.66 -12.08
CA GLY A 96 3.71 7.75 -12.03
C GLY A 96 4.41 6.40 -12.22
N ALA A 97 3.82 5.31 -11.73
CA ALA A 97 4.41 3.98 -11.72
C ALA A 97 4.70 3.46 -13.14
N SER A 98 3.89 3.85 -14.14
CA SER A 98 4.11 3.47 -15.54
C SER A 98 5.42 3.98 -16.15
N ASP A 99 6.01 5.04 -15.59
CA ASP A 99 7.32 5.57 -16.02
C ASP A 99 8.04 6.27 -14.85
N ALA A 100 8.18 5.56 -13.73
CA ALA A 100 8.65 6.14 -12.47
C ALA A 100 10.13 6.56 -12.50
N PHE A 101 10.93 6.02 -13.41
CA PHE A 101 12.34 6.41 -13.55
C PHE A 101 12.58 7.40 -14.70
N GLY A 102 11.56 7.70 -15.50
CA GLY A 102 11.63 8.61 -16.64
C GLY A 102 10.86 9.91 -16.41
N ALA A 103 9.98 10.24 -17.36
CA ALA A 103 9.26 11.50 -17.41
C ALA A 103 8.21 11.65 -16.29
N ARG A 104 7.72 10.55 -15.73
CA ARG A 104 6.69 10.56 -14.68
C ARG A 104 7.25 10.37 -13.26
N ALA A 105 8.56 10.40 -13.11
CA ALA A 105 9.24 10.27 -11.82
C ALA A 105 8.78 11.28 -10.77
N SER A 106 8.51 12.53 -11.18
CA SER A 106 8.01 13.60 -10.31
C SER A 106 6.59 13.31 -9.81
N ALA A 107 5.73 12.75 -10.65
CA ALA A 107 4.37 12.36 -10.27
C ALA A 107 4.39 11.20 -9.28
N PHE A 108 5.23 10.18 -9.52
CA PHE A 108 5.44 9.09 -8.58
C PHE A 108 5.93 9.62 -7.22
N ALA A 109 7.04 10.38 -7.22
CA ALA A 109 7.61 10.92 -6.00
C ALA A 109 6.67 11.87 -5.24
N GLY A 110 5.95 12.74 -5.95
CA GLY A 110 4.99 13.66 -5.35
C GLY A 110 3.80 12.94 -4.72
N GLY A 111 3.28 11.90 -5.38
CA GLY A 111 2.23 11.05 -4.83
C GLY A 111 2.70 10.32 -3.55
N VAL A 112 3.90 9.73 -3.57
CA VAL A 112 4.47 9.09 -2.38
C VAL A 112 4.70 10.10 -1.25
N ALA A 113 5.23 11.28 -1.55
CA ALA A 113 5.43 12.35 -0.58
C ALA A 113 4.12 12.79 0.08
N ALA A 114 3.07 13.01 -0.71
CA ALA A 114 1.75 13.37 -0.22
C ALA A 114 1.17 12.26 0.69
N PHE A 115 1.27 11.00 0.27
CA PHE A 115 0.79 9.87 1.05
C PHE A 115 1.50 9.77 2.41
N LYS A 116 2.83 9.90 2.43
CA LYS A 116 3.62 9.90 3.67
C LYS A 116 3.28 11.10 4.56
N ALA A 117 3.03 12.28 3.98
CA ALA A 117 2.56 13.44 4.74
C ALA A 117 1.18 13.19 5.37
N PHE A 118 0.26 12.51 4.68
CA PHE A 118 -1.02 12.14 5.26
C PHE A 118 -0.90 11.10 6.38
N LEU A 119 0.00 10.11 6.26
CA LEU A 119 0.33 9.20 7.35
C LEU A 119 0.92 9.93 8.56
N MET A 120 1.87 10.84 8.32
CA MET A 120 2.43 11.71 9.36
C MET A 120 1.30 12.44 10.11
N LEU A 121 0.39 13.11 9.38
CA LEU A 121 -0.75 13.80 9.99
C LEU A 121 -1.67 12.84 10.74
N GLY A 122 -1.88 11.62 10.23
CA GLY A 122 -2.64 10.58 10.89
C GLY A 122 -2.05 10.19 12.25
N TYR A 123 -0.73 10.00 12.35
CA TYR A 123 -0.08 9.67 13.63
C TYR A 123 0.02 10.87 14.57
N LEU A 124 0.30 12.08 14.07
CA LEU A 124 0.38 13.28 14.90
C LEU A 124 -0.95 13.62 15.59
N ARG A 125 -2.09 13.35 14.94
CA ARG A 125 -3.41 13.52 15.56
C ARG A 125 -3.64 12.60 16.76
N GLU A 126 -2.94 11.47 16.81
CA GLU A 126 -3.11 10.45 17.86
C GLU A 126 -2.03 10.55 18.95
N ILE A 127 -1.13 11.55 18.89
CA ILE A 127 0.00 11.73 19.82
C ILE A 127 -0.46 11.98 21.27
N GLY A 128 -1.62 12.60 21.45
CA GLY A 128 -2.18 12.91 22.77
C GLY A 128 -2.81 11.72 23.49
N ARG A 129 -2.92 10.55 22.84
CA ARG A 129 -3.52 9.36 23.46
C ARG A 129 -2.58 8.76 24.53
N PRO A 130 -3.06 8.49 25.75
CA PRO A 130 -2.27 7.86 26.80
C PRO A 130 -1.63 6.55 26.34
N GLY A 131 -0.33 6.37 26.63
CA GLY A 131 0.42 5.15 26.28
C GLY A 131 0.89 5.08 24.82
N LEU A 132 0.46 5.98 23.94
CA LEU A 132 0.75 5.96 22.51
C LEU A 132 1.66 7.08 22.02
N SER A 133 1.87 8.13 22.83
CA SER A 133 2.61 9.33 22.43
C SER A 133 3.98 9.03 21.82
N ARG A 134 4.76 8.11 22.41
CA ARG A 134 6.08 7.76 21.88
C ARG A 134 6.00 7.08 20.50
N LEU A 135 5.07 6.13 20.32
CA LEU A 135 4.84 5.45 19.04
C LEU A 135 4.46 6.46 17.96
N CYS A 136 3.48 7.31 18.27
CA CYS A 136 2.99 8.34 17.36
C CYS A 136 4.06 9.39 17.02
N SER A 137 4.89 9.80 17.99
CA SER A 137 6.01 10.71 17.74
C SER A 137 7.05 10.10 16.80
N ILE A 138 7.42 8.83 17.01
CA ILE A 138 8.43 8.16 16.16
C ILE A 138 7.89 8.02 14.74
N TYR A 139 6.69 7.47 14.55
CA TYR A 139 6.08 7.34 13.23
C TYR A 139 5.87 8.72 12.57
N GLY A 140 5.37 9.70 13.31
CA GLY A 140 5.21 11.07 12.83
C GLY A 140 6.53 11.67 12.32
N ALA A 141 7.61 11.54 13.10
CA ALA A 141 8.93 12.05 12.71
C ALA A 141 9.50 11.32 11.49
N VAL A 142 9.42 9.98 11.47
CA VAL A 142 9.90 9.19 10.33
C VAL A 142 9.13 9.54 9.06
N TYR A 143 7.79 9.57 9.11
CA TYR A 143 6.98 9.90 7.95
C TYR A 143 7.17 11.35 7.50
N ALA A 144 7.46 12.28 8.39
CA ALA A 144 7.85 13.65 8.04
C ALA A 144 9.16 13.65 7.23
N VAL A 145 10.19 12.93 7.70
CA VAL A 145 11.47 12.81 7.00
C VAL A 145 11.29 12.14 5.64
N GLN A 146 10.52 11.05 5.57
CA GLN A 146 10.23 10.38 4.31
C GLN A 146 9.48 11.28 3.33
N ALA A 147 8.44 11.99 3.79
CA ALA A 147 7.71 12.94 2.96
C ALA A 147 8.65 14.02 2.39
N ALA A 148 9.58 14.53 3.20
CA ALA A 148 10.58 15.49 2.76
C ALA A 148 11.59 14.90 1.75
N LEU A 149 12.06 13.68 1.96
CA LEU A 149 12.96 12.98 1.03
C LEU A 149 12.28 12.76 -0.34
N TRP A 150 11.04 12.28 -0.33
CA TRP A 150 10.25 12.08 -1.55
C TRP A 150 9.94 13.41 -2.24
N ALA A 151 9.52 14.44 -1.51
CA ALA A 151 9.25 15.77 -2.07
C ALA A 151 10.53 16.41 -2.66
N GLY A 152 11.65 16.34 -1.94
CA GLY A 152 12.94 16.85 -2.42
C GLY A 152 13.44 16.13 -3.68
N SER A 153 13.06 14.87 -3.87
CA SER A 153 13.46 14.07 -5.03
C SER A 153 12.77 14.48 -6.35
N ILE A 154 11.67 15.24 -6.28
CA ILE A 154 10.90 15.69 -7.46
C ILE A 154 11.78 16.49 -8.43
N TRP A 155 12.63 17.35 -7.90
CA TRP A 155 13.53 18.22 -8.68
C TRP A 155 14.97 17.69 -8.75
N ALA A 156 15.26 16.56 -8.12
CA ALA A 156 16.58 15.98 -8.11
C ALA A 156 16.94 15.34 -9.46
N GLU A 157 18.22 15.38 -9.80
CA GLU A 157 18.78 14.60 -10.90
C GLU A 157 18.61 13.08 -10.66
N PRO A 158 18.61 12.22 -11.71
CA PRO A 158 18.26 10.81 -11.57
C PRO A 158 19.03 10.02 -10.51
N SER A 159 20.36 10.24 -10.38
CA SER A 159 21.20 9.54 -9.41
C SER A 159 20.87 9.95 -7.96
N LEU A 160 20.73 11.24 -7.70
CA LEU A 160 20.35 11.77 -6.39
C LEU A 160 18.91 11.36 -6.03
N ARG A 161 17.98 11.38 -7.00
CA ARG A 161 16.60 10.92 -6.82
C ARG A 161 16.56 9.49 -6.32
N LEU A 162 17.29 8.58 -6.98
CA LEU A 162 17.39 7.18 -6.57
C LEU A 162 17.99 7.03 -5.16
N ALA A 163 19.03 7.79 -4.83
CA ALA A 163 19.62 7.77 -3.50
C ALA A 163 18.62 8.22 -2.40
N LEU A 164 17.86 9.28 -2.67
CA LEU A 164 16.81 9.77 -1.75
C LEU A 164 15.69 8.73 -1.58
N TRP A 165 15.27 8.08 -2.66
CA TRP A 165 14.24 7.03 -2.61
C TRP A 165 14.73 5.81 -1.82
N ALA A 166 15.97 5.37 -2.06
CA ALA A 166 16.57 4.25 -1.35
C ALA A 166 16.72 4.54 0.15
N LEU A 167 17.11 5.77 0.51
CA LEU A 167 17.16 6.21 1.90
C LEU A 167 15.76 6.19 2.54
N ALA A 168 14.75 6.73 1.86
CA ALA A 168 13.38 6.74 2.36
C ALA A 168 12.83 5.31 2.57
N LEU A 169 13.09 4.40 1.64
CA LEU A 169 12.70 2.99 1.75
C LEU A 169 13.46 2.26 2.87
N THR A 170 14.74 2.58 3.08
CA THR A 170 15.51 2.04 4.20
C THR A 170 14.89 2.44 5.54
N LEU A 171 14.40 3.69 5.65
CA LEU A 171 13.67 4.12 6.85
C LEU A 171 12.38 3.30 7.06
N ASP A 172 11.66 2.93 6.00
CA ASP A 172 10.47 2.07 6.11
C ASP A 172 10.83 0.70 6.70
N ILE A 173 11.92 0.10 6.23
CA ILE A 173 12.39 -1.21 6.69
C ILE A 173 12.88 -1.16 8.15
N VAL A 174 13.57 -0.09 8.53
CA VAL A 174 14.16 0.05 9.88
C VAL A 174 13.10 0.41 10.93
N THR A 175 12.05 1.15 10.56
CA THR A 175 11.06 1.68 11.51
C THR A 175 10.38 0.63 12.38
N PRO A 176 9.88 -0.51 11.87
CA PRO A 176 9.31 -1.57 12.71
C PRO A 176 10.23 -2.03 13.84
N PHE A 177 11.55 -2.06 13.62
CA PHE A 177 12.52 -2.42 14.65
C PHE A 177 12.70 -1.31 15.69
N LEU A 178 12.61 -0.03 15.27
CA LEU A 178 12.67 1.12 16.16
C LEU A 178 11.47 1.20 17.10
N VAL A 179 10.28 0.83 16.61
CA VAL A 179 9.02 0.89 17.37
C VAL A 179 8.55 -0.47 17.90
N ALA A 180 9.39 -1.50 17.88
CA ALA A 180 8.99 -2.86 18.26
C ALA A 180 8.42 -2.89 19.68
N ARG A 181 9.12 -2.26 20.64
CA ARG A 181 8.69 -2.21 22.06
C ARG A 181 7.37 -1.48 22.23
N GLU A 182 7.17 -0.39 21.51
CA GLU A 182 5.96 0.42 21.52
C GLU A 182 4.80 -0.34 20.88
N THR A 183 5.06 -1.06 19.79
CA THR A 183 4.09 -1.90 19.09
C THR A 183 3.62 -3.05 19.98
N HIS A 184 4.50 -3.66 20.77
CA HIS A 184 4.09 -4.67 21.75
C HIS A 184 3.22 -4.11 22.88
N ARG A 185 3.41 -2.83 23.26
CA ARG A 185 2.58 -2.14 24.27
C ARG A 185 1.24 -1.67 23.72
N ALA A 186 1.17 -1.44 22.41
CA ALA A 186 -0.01 -0.99 21.69
C ALA A 186 -0.14 -1.78 20.37
N PRO A 187 -0.51 -3.07 20.46
CA PRO A 187 -0.63 -3.92 19.30
C PRO A 187 -1.75 -3.42 18.37
N PRO A 188 -1.59 -3.52 17.05
CA PRO A 188 -2.72 -3.47 16.12
C PRO A 188 -3.78 -4.50 16.51
N HIS A 189 -5.03 -4.27 16.14
CA HIS A 189 -6.08 -5.27 16.34
C HIS A 189 -5.69 -6.61 15.67
N PRO A 190 -5.67 -7.72 16.42
CA PRO A 190 -5.08 -8.98 15.98
C PRO A 190 -5.86 -9.67 14.85
N GLU A 191 -7.18 -9.46 14.78
CA GLU A 191 -8.04 -10.08 13.76
C GLU A 191 -8.08 -9.27 12.45
N HIS A 192 -7.91 -7.95 12.52
CA HIS A 192 -7.97 -7.09 11.33
C HIS A 192 -6.77 -7.29 10.40
N LEU A 193 -5.56 -7.42 10.94
CA LEU A 193 -4.39 -7.52 10.06
C LEU A 193 -4.50 -8.75 9.15
N PRO A 194 -4.64 -10.00 9.65
CA PRO A 194 -4.81 -11.17 8.80
C PRO A 194 -5.98 -11.03 7.81
N GLU A 195 -7.10 -10.44 8.22
CA GLU A 195 -8.25 -10.18 7.33
C GLU A 195 -7.86 -9.23 6.17
N ARG A 196 -7.22 -8.10 6.46
CA ARG A 196 -6.77 -7.11 5.47
C ARG A 196 -5.76 -7.69 4.49
N PHE A 197 -4.79 -8.46 4.99
CA PHE A 197 -3.84 -9.18 4.14
C PHE A 197 -4.54 -10.22 3.25
N GLY A 198 -5.53 -10.92 3.81
CA GLY A 198 -6.38 -11.86 3.08
C GLY A 198 -7.12 -11.18 1.93
N LEU A 199 -7.85 -10.12 2.24
CA LEU A 199 -8.63 -9.34 1.27
C LEU A 199 -7.76 -8.71 0.19
N PHE A 200 -6.65 -8.09 0.58
CA PHE A 200 -5.68 -7.53 -0.36
C PHE A 200 -5.15 -8.60 -1.33
N THR A 201 -4.83 -9.79 -0.81
CA THR A 201 -4.34 -10.91 -1.63
C THR A 201 -5.42 -11.42 -2.58
N ILE A 202 -6.67 -11.60 -2.14
CA ILE A 202 -7.77 -11.98 -3.05
C ILE A 202 -7.94 -10.97 -4.17
N ILE A 203 -7.96 -9.66 -3.85
CA ILE A 203 -8.14 -8.62 -4.85
C ILE A 203 -6.97 -8.61 -5.83
N LEU A 204 -5.74 -8.77 -5.34
CA LEU A 204 -4.55 -8.87 -6.17
C LEU A 204 -4.61 -10.08 -7.11
N LEU A 205 -5.06 -11.24 -6.62
CA LEU A 205 -5.27 -12.43 -7.45
C LEU A 205 -6.34 -12.19 -8.52
N GLY A 206 -7.44 -11.54 -8.17
CA GLY A 206 -8.47 -11.11 -9.13
C GLY A 206 -7.89 -10.23 -10.24
N GLU A 207 -7.03 -9.27 -9.88
CA GLU A 207 -6.34 -8.40 -10.85
C GLU A 207 -5.38 -9.18 -11.75
N THR A 208 -4.65 -10.18 -11.21
CA THR A 208 -3.80 -11.04 -12.06
C THR A 208 -4.63 -11.84 -13.08
N ALA A 209 -5.83 -12.29 -12.71
CA ALA A 209 -6.75 -12.94 -13.62
C ALA A 209 -7.29 -11.97 -14.69
N ALA A 210 -7.64 -10.74 -14.29
CA ALA A 210 -8.07 -9.69 -15.23
C ALA A 210 -6.96 -9.33 -16.23
N ALA A 211 -5.71 -9.20 -15.77
CA ALA A 211 -4.55 -8.96 -16.61
C ALA A 211 -4.31 -10.11 -17.61
N ALA A 212 -4.48 -11.37 -17.18
CA ALA A 212 -4.41 -12.53 -18.07
C ALA A 212 -5.49 -12.49 -19.17
N VAL A 213 -6.74 -12.17 -18.82
CA VAL A 213 -7.83 -12.00 -19.81
C VAL A 213 -7.50 -10.89 -20.80
N HIS A 214 -7.04 -9.73 -20.32
CA HIS A 214 -6.63 -8.62 -21.20
C HIS A 214 -5.50 -9.02 -22.15
N ALA A 215 -4.51 -9.78 -21.68
CA ALA A 215 -3.42 -10.28 -22.51
C ALA A 215 -3.91 -11.26 -23.59
N LEU A 216 -4.90 -12.11 -23.28
CA LEU A 216 -5.50 -13.03 -24.26
C LEU A 216 -6.35 -12.29 -25.31
N ASP A 217 -7.05 -11.24 -24.92
CA ASP A 217 -7.91 -10.45 -25.81
C ASP A 217 -7.10 -9.60 -26.81
N HIS A 218 -5.95 -9.07 -26.38
CA HIS A 218 -5.09 -8.22 -27.20
C HIS A 218 -3.93 -8.97 -27.88
N GLY A 219 -3.77 -10.28 -27.61
CA GLY A 219 -2.80 -11.14 -28.28
C GLY A 219 -3.27 -11.50 -29.68
N SER A 220 -2.46 -11.24 -30.70
CA SER A 220 -2.83 -11.49 -32.11
C SER A 220 -3.07 -12.97 -32.43
N GLU A 221 -2.50 -13.90 -31.65
CA GLU A 221 -2.72 -15.34 -31.76
C GLU A 221 -2.57 -16.00 -30.37
N LEU A 222 -3.50 -16.90 -30.02
CA LEU A 222 -3.45 -17.71 -28.80
C LEU A 222 -2.34 -18.76 -28.90
N HIS A 223 -1.14 -18.40 -28.44
CA HIS A 223 -0.04 -19.34 -28.31
C HIS A 223 -0.25 -20.20 -27.04
N GLY A 224 -0.11 -21.53 -27.18
CA GLY A 224 -0.28 -22.48 -26.09
C GLY A 224 0.63 -22.18 -24.89
N ASP A 225 1.83 -21.66 -25.14
CA ASP A 225 2.80 -21.29 -24.12
C ASP A 225 2.32 -20.09 -23.27
N THR A 226 1.71 -19.07 -23.89
CA THR A 226 1.15 -17.91 -23.18
C THR A 226 0.00 -18.33 -22.27
N LEU A 227 -0.87 -19.19 -22.77
CA LEU A 227 -1.96 -19.76 -21.98
C LEU A 227 -1.43 -20.60 -20.82
N ALA A 228 -0.39 -21.42 -21.05
CA ALA A 228 0.23 -22.23 -20.01
C ALA A 228 0.87 -21.37 -18.91
N VAL A 229 1.59 -20.30 -19.27
CA VAL A 229 2.19 -19.37 -18.30
C VAL A 229 1.11 -18.63 -17.50
N ALA A 230 0.04 -18.17 -18.15
CA ALA A 230 -1.07 -17.51 -17.47
C ALA A 230 -1.77 -18.46 -16.48
N LEU A 231 -2.06 -19.70 -16.90
CA LEU A 231 -2.67 -20.72 -16.04
C LEU A 231 -1.74 -21.12 -14.89
N LEU A 232 -0.43 -21.27 -15.14
CA LEU A 232 0.57 -21.54 -14.09
C LEU A 232 0.62 -20.40 -13.07
N GLY A 233 0.65 -19.14 -13.52
CA GLY A 233 0.61 -17.98 -12.64
C GLY A 233 -0.66 -17.94 -11.78
N ALA A 234 -1.82 -18.18 -12.40
CA ALA A 234 -3.10 -18.26 -11.69
C ALA A 234 -3.13 -19.42 -10.68
N CYS A 235 -2.64 -20.60 -11.06
CA CYS A 235 -2.55 -21.76 -10.17
C CYS A 235 -1.59 -21.51 -9.01
N LEU A 236 -0.41 -20.92 -9.24
CA LEU A 236 0.54 -20.59 -8.18
C LEU A 236 -0.04 -19.56 -7.21
N GLY A 237 -0.70 -18.52 -7.73
CA GLY A 237 -1.41 -17.53 -6.93
C GLY A 237 -2.53 -18.14 -6.09
N PHE A 238 -3.32 -19.04 -6.69
CA PHE A 238 -4.38 -19.76 -5.99
C PHE A 238 -3.84 -20.74 -4.93
N LEU A 239 -2.76 -21.46 -5.22
CA LEU A 239 -2.12 -22.35 -4.25
C LEU A 239 -1.51 -21.59 -3.08
N TYR A 240 -0.90 -20.42 -3.35
CA TYR A 240 -0.45 -19.51 -2.30
C TYR A 240 -1.61 -19.04 -1.42
N TRP A 241 -2.74 -18.69 -2.04
CA TRP A 241 -3.96 -18.30 -1.32
C TRP A 241 -4.51 -19.41 -0.43
N VAL A 242 -4.65 -20.63 -0.97
CA VAL A 242 -5.10 -21.79 -0.19
C VAL A 242 -4.17 -22.05 0.99
N GLY A 243 -2.85 -22.02 0.77
CA GLY A 243 -1.88 -22.17 1.85
C GLY A 243 -1.97 -21.08 2.92
N TYR A 244 -2.25 -19.83 2.54
CA TYR A 244 -2.47 -18.74 3.48
C TYR A 244 -3.72 -18.95 4.34
N VAL A 245 -4.84 -19.37 3.72
CA VAL A 245 -6.11 -19.64 4.42
C VAL A 245 -6.00 -20.86 5.33
N ASP A 246 -5.29 -21.91 4.92
CA ASP A 246 -5.15 -23.12 5.73
C ASP A 246 -4.27 -22.91 6.98
N LEU A 247 -3.44 -21.86 7.00
CA LEU A 247 -2.55 -21.52 8.11
C LEU A 247 -3.18 -20.56 9.15
N HIS A 248 -4.37 -20.03 8.89
CA HIS A 248 -5.03 -19.00 9.70
C HIS A 248 -6.51 -19.32 9.96
#